data_AF-A0A1E4LMX4-F1
#
_entry.id   AF-A0A1E4LMX4-F1
#
_cell.length_a   1.000
_cell.length_b   1.000
_cell.length_c   1.000
_cell.angle_alpha   90.00
_cell.angle_beta   90.00
_cell.angle_gamma   90.00
#
_symmetry.space_group_name_H-M   'P 1'
#
loop_
_entity.id
_entity.type
_entity.pdbx_description
1 polymer ?
#
loop_
_entity_poly.entity_id
_entity_poly.type
_entity_poly.pdbx_seq_one_letter_code
_entity_poly.pdbx_strand_id
1 'polypeptide(L)'
;MKFFTPPLVNQRKKSFRTFFFGQSAEQKHYRATHYNENITLLWLEASQFGKLHCFPCVLQEGDGLLAFQTFKSSEATRLNAMLVQRWNLFVNPENIKTDYHVEEMTRRDFYELFHELRRRSLSAEQDTSNETPNAHDAPPEDEAEEAEDDGPICVCECE
;
A
#
# COMPACT_ATOMS: atom_id res chain seq x y z
N MET A 1 -7.20 6.11 10.32
CA MET A 1 -6.84 7.03 9.21
C MET A 1 -7.25 6.38 7.89
N LYS A 2 -7.68 7.15 6.89
CA LYS A 2 -8.00 6.63 5.55
C LYS A 2 -6.76 6.73 4.69
N PHE A 3 -6.38 5.66 3.98
CA PHE A 3 -5.17 5.60 3.16
C PHE A 3 -5.47 5.68 1.66
N PHE A 4 -6.38 6.57 1.29
CA PHE A 4 -6.78 6.81 -0.08
C PHE A 4 -6.96 8.30 -0.34
N THR A 5 -6.81 8.69 -1.60
CA THR A 5 -6.93 10.05 -2.11
C THR A 5 -8.02 10.12 -3.20
N PRO A 6 -8.42 11.32 -3.65
CA PRO A 6 -9.25 11.45 -4.84
C PRO A 6 -8.60 10.78 -6.06
N PRO A 7 -9.40 10.25 -7.02
CA PRO A 7 -8.85 9.68 -8.25
C PRO A 7 -8.10 10.75 -9.05
N LEU A 8 -7.04 10.32 -9.73
CA LEU A 8 -6.09 11.17 -10.43
C LEU A 8 -6.31 11.11 -11.95
N VAL A 9 -6.47 9.90 -12.48
CA VAL A 9 -6.51 9.65 -13.93
C VAL A 9 -7.89 9.20 -14.38
N ASN A 10 -8.45 8.15 -13.78
CA ASN A 10 -9.72 7.61 -14.22
C ASN A 10 -10.85 8.50 -13.71
N GLN A 11 -11.37 9.36 -14.59
CA GLN A 11 -12.58 10.11 -14.28
C GLN A 11 -13.78 9.31 -14.78
N ARG A 12 -14.51 8.67 -13.85
CA ARG A 12 -15.81 8.06 -14.19
C ARG A 12 -16.75 9.15 -14.69
N LYS A 13 -16.90 9.26 -16.01
CA LYS A 13 -18.04 9.97 -16.60
C LYS A 13 -19.29 9.19 -16.24
N LYS A 14 -20.22 9.81 -15.52
CA LYS A 14 -21.56 9.25 -15.26
C LYS A 14 -22.29 9.14 -16.60
N SER A 15 -22.07 8.07 -17.35
CA SER A 15 -22.83 7.76 -18.55
C SER A 15 -24.09 7.04 -18.14
N PHE A 16 -25.24 7.47 -18.65
CA PHE A 16 -26.55 6.86 -18.41
C PHE A 16 -26.59 5.37 -18.84
N ARG A 17 -25.67 4.94 -19.71
CA ARG A 17 -25.50 3.53 -20.13
C ARG A 17 -24.90 2.63 -19.04
N THR A 18 -24.18 3.17 -18.06
CA THR A 18 -23.48 2.38 -17.04
C THR A 18 -24.44 1.73 -16.03
N PHE A 19 -25.72 2.10 -16.04
CA PHE A 19 -26.75 1.54 -15.16
C PHE A 19 -27.28 0.16 -15.63
N PHE A 20 -27.19 -0.17 -16.92
CA PHE A 20 -27.80 -1.39 -17.48
C PHE A 20 -26.81 -2.54 -17.71
N PHE A 21 -25.51 -2.24 -17.83
CA PHE A 21 -24.46 -3.23 -18.00
C PHE A 21 -23.43 -2.99 -16.91
N GLY A 22 -23.63 -3.63 -15.75
CA GLY A 22 -22.77 -3.48 -14.58
C GLY A 22 -21.30 -3.53 -14.97
N GLN A 23 -20.66 -2.36 -15.03
CA GLN A 23 -19.22 -2.30 -15.23
C GLN A 23 -18.62 -2.77 -13.91
N SER A 24 -18.10 -4.01 -13.92
CA SER A 24 -17.12 -4.45 -12.95
C SER A 24 -16.14 -3.30 -12.76
N ALA A 25 -16.00 -2.83 -11.53
CA ALA A 25 -15.16 -1.69 -11.22
C ALA A 25 -13.71 -2.06 -11.52
N GLU A 26 -13.29 -1.81 -12.77
CA GLU A 26 -11.97 -2.17 -13.25
C GLU A 26 -10.93 -1.46 -12.39
N GLN A 27 -10.12 -2.26 -11.69
CA GLN A 27 -8.98 -1.80 -10.94
C GLN A 27 -7.86 -1.51 -11.94
N LYS A 28 -7.43 -0.25 -11.99
CA LYS A 28 -6.33 0.19 -12.84
C LYS A 28 -5.08 0.43 -12.02
N HIS A 29 -3.93 0.17 -12.61
CA HIS A 29 -2.62 0.25 -11.98
C HIS A 29 -1.78 1.24 -12.75
N TYR A 30 -1.06 2.09 -12.03
CA TYR A 30 -0.35 3.19 -12.66
C TYR A 30 1.04 3.36 -12.07
N ARG A 31 1.93 3.80 -12.95
CA ARG A 31 3.22 4.39 -12.61
C ARG A 31 3.27 5.82 -13.12
N ALA A 32 3.90 6.69 -12.37
CA ALA A 32 4.27 8.01 -12.84
C ALA A 32 5.72 8.31 -12.52
N THR A 33 6.40 8.98 -13.45
CA THR A 33 7.76 9.50 -13.25
C THR A 33 7.73 11.01 -13.51
N HIS A 34 8.26 11.80 -12.59
CA HIS A 34 8.30 13.26 -12.76
C HIS A 34 9.26 13.63 -13.89
N TYR A 35 8.93 14.67 -14.67
CA TYR A 35 9.74 15.05 -15.83
C TYR A 35 11.12 15.61 -15.45
N ASN A 36 11.20 16.34 -14.33
CA ASN A 36 12.39 17.13 -13.96
C ASN A 36 13.02 16.73 -12.63
N GLU A 37 12.37 15.84 -11.87
CA GLU A 37 12.79 15.48 -10.51
C GLU A 37 12.87 13.97 -10.41
N ASN A 38 13.71 13.47 -9.49
CA ASN A 38 13.83 12.04 -9.25
C ASN A 38 12.66 11.55 -8.37
N ILE A 39 11.44 11.62 -8.90
CA ILE A 39 10.22 11.19 -8.23
C ILE A 39 9.54 10.10 -9.05
N THR A 40 9.30 8.96 -8.41
CA THR A 40 8.52 7.84 -8.98
C THR A 40 7.36 7.49 -8.07
N LEU A 41 6.19 7.31 -8.66
CA LEU A 41 4.93 7.05 -7.97
C LEU A 41 4.30 5.77 -8.50
N LEU A 42 3.77 4.93 -7.61
CA LEU A 42 2.89 3.83 -7.96
C LEU A 42 1.56 3.98 -7.21
N TRP A 43 0.45 3.80 -7.91
CA TRP A 43 -0.89 3.74 -7.29
C TRP A 43 -1.82 2.84 -8.07
N LEU A 44 -2.92 2.49 -7.42
CA LEU A 44 -4.07 1.87 -8.07
C LEU A 44 -5.30 2.76 -7.93
N GLU A 45 -6.17 2.73 -8.93
CA GLU A 45 -7.50 3.32 -8.85
C GLU A 45 -8.55 2.21 -8.88
N ALA A 46 -9.35 2.12 -7.83
CA ALA A 46 -10.36 1.09 -7.66
C ALA A 46 -11.63 1.66 -7.03
N SER A 47 -12.77 1.02 -7.30
CA SER A 47 -14.02 1.42 -6.67
C SER A 47 -14.15 0.79 -5.29
N GLN A 48 -14.42 1.61 -4.29
CA GLN A 48 -14.78 1.19 -2.95
C GLN A 48 -16.12 1.84 -2.60
N PHE A 49 -17.12 1.02 -2.22
CA PHE A 49 -18.47 1.50 -1.89
C PHE A 49 -19.09 2.43 -2.95
N GLY A 50 -18.96 2.06 -4.24
CA GLY A 50 -19.53 2.82 -5.36
C GLY A 50 -18.80 4.13 -5.72
N LYS A 51 -17.74 4.49 -4.99
CA LYS A 51 -16.89 5.64 -5.29
C LYS A 51 -15.53 5.16 -5.78
N LEU A 52 -14.96 5.87 -6.75
CA LEU A 52 -13.62 5.61 -7.24
C LEU A 52 -12.62 6.33 -6.34
N HIS A 53 -11.55 5.62 -5.97
CA HIS A 53 -10.50 6.11 -5.09
C HIS A 53 -9.12 5.82 -5.68
N CYS A 54 -8.16 6.70 -5.39
CA CYS A 54 -6.74 6.44 -5.61
C CYS A 54 -6.13 5.88 -4.32
N PHE A 55 -5.38 4.80 -4.43
CA PHE A 55 -4.69 4.17 -3.31
C PHE A 55 -3.18 4.25 -3.56
N PRO A 56 -2.48 5.20 -2.91
CA PRO A 56 -1.03 5.32 -2.97
C PRO A 56 -0.36 4.00 -2.56
N CYS A 57 0.56 3.51 -3.39
CA CYS A 57 1.25 2.24 -3.17
C CYS A 57 2.75 2.47 -2.93
N VAL A 58 3.38 3.34 -3.72
CA VAL A 58 4.80 3.70 -3.54
C VAL A 58 5.01 5.18 -3.86
N LEU A 59 5.87 5.82 -3.08
CA LEU A 59 6.49 7.10 -3.38
C LEU A 59 7.99 6.96 -3.21
N GLN A 60 8.73 7.17 -4.29
CA GLN A 60 10.17 7.31 -4.28
C GLN A 60 10.52 8.76 -4.61
N GLU A 61 11.36 9.40 -3.81
CA GLU A 61 11.80 10.79 -3.96
C GLU A 61 13.29 10.86 -3.61
N GLY A 62 14.13 11.11 -4.62
CA GLY A 62 15.58 11.04 -4.45
C GLY A 62 16.00 9.64 -3.97
N ASP A 63 16.64 9.60 -2.81
CA ASP A 63 17.05 8.36 -2.12
C ASP A 63 15.97 7.81 -1.17
N GLY A 64 14.92 8.59 -0.90
CA GLY A 64 13.82 8.19 -0.02
C GLY A 64 12.83 7.25 -0.72
N LEU A 65 12.35 6.25 0.00
CA LEU A 65 11.37 5.28 -0.51
C LEU A 65 10.33 4.92 0.56
N LEU A 66 9.07 5.24 0.27
CA LEU A 66 7.92 4.85 1.08
C LEU A 66 7.05 3.88 0.26
N ALA A 67 6.80 2.69 0.81
CA ALA A 67 5.91 1.71 0.21
C ALA A 67 4.82 1.30 1.20
N PHE A 68 3.62 1.08 0.68
CA PHE A 68 2.47 0.67 1.48
C PHE A 68 2.70 -0.69 2.14
N GLN A 69 2.41 -0.76 3.44
CA GLN A 69 2.56 -1.94 4.27
C GLN A 69 1.22 -2.54 4.67
N THR A 70 1.19 -3.85 4.87
CA THR A 70 0.01 -4.55 5.42
C THR A 70 -0.21 -4.14 6.88
N PHE A 71 -1.45 -3.87 7.29
CA PHE A 71 -1.86 -3.34 8.61
C PHE A 71 -1.69 -4.30 9.80
N LYS A 72 -0.59 -5.03 9.87
CA LYS A 72 -0.32 -6.02 10.93
C LYS A 72 0.39 -5.41 12.15
N SER A 73 0.86 -4.17 12.05
CA SER A 73 1.58 -3.47 13.12
C SER A 73 1.23 -1.98 13.19
N SER A 74 1.47 -1.37 14.36
CA SER A 74 1.41 0.08 14.56
C SER A 74 2.40 0.80 13.64
N GLU A 75 3.57 0.21 13.45
CA GLU A 75 4.61 0.74 12.55
C GLU A 75 4.15 0.77 11.09
N ALA A 76 3.55 -0.32 10.59
CA ALA A 76 2.97 -0.33 9.25
C ALA A 76 1.90 0.77 9.08
N THR A 77 1.12 1.03 10.13
CA THR A 77 0.12 2.10 10.12
C THR A 77 0.77 3.48 10.06
N ARG A 78 1.87 3.69 10.80
CA ARG A 78 2.68 4.92 10.79
C ARG A 78 3.29 5.18 9.40
N LEU A 79 3.92 4.16 8.81
CA LEU A 79 4.52 4.25 7.47
C LEU A 79 3.47 4.54 6.39
N ASN A 80 2.31 3.88 6.45
CA ASN A 80 1.20 4.16 5.53
C ASN A 80 0.67 5.59 5.69
N ALA A 81 0.65 6.13 6.91
CA ALA A 81 0.24 7.51 7.16
C ALA A 81 1.25 8.50 6.55
N MET A 82 2.55 8.24 6.75
CA MET A 82 3.63 9.03 6.15
C MET A 82 3.59 9.00 4.62
N LEU A 83 3.37 7.82 4.02
CA LEU A 83 3.22 7.68 2.57
C LEU A 83 2.12 8.61 2.04
N VAL A 84 0.93 8.57 2.64
CA VAL A 84 -0.21 9.38 2.18
C VAL A 84 0.02 10.87 2.44
N GLN A 85 0.65 11.24 3.56
CA GLN A 85 1.00 12.62 3.85
C GLN A 85 2.00 13.17 2.83
N ARG A 86 3.08 12.43 2.55
CA ARG A 86 4.10 12.83 1.57
C ARG A 86 3.51 12.86 0.16
N TRP A 87 2.69 11.88 -0.20
CA TRP A 87 1.98 11.81 -1.49
C TRP A 87 1.20 13.09 -1.80
N ASN A 88 0.44 13.61 -0.83
CA ASN A 88 -0.38 14.80 -1.02
C ASN A 88 0.43 16.09 -1.28
N LEU A 89 1.74 16.10 -1.02
CA LEU A 89 2.61 17.22 -1.35
C LEU A 89 3.01 17.22 -2.84
N PHE A 90 3.10 16.04 -3.44
CA PHE A 90 3.58 15.86 -4.81
C PHE A 90 2.47 15.67 -5.82
N VAL A 91 1.29 15.23 -5.39
CA VAL A 91 0.28 14.71 -6.31
C VAL A 91 -1.09 15.30 -6.04
N ASN A 92 -1.65 15.89 -7.09
CA ASN A 92 -3.03 16.28 -7.21
C ASN A 92 -3.53 16.01 -8.64
N PRO A 93 -4.85 16.09 -8.92
CA PRO A 93 -5.39 15.78 -10.23
C PRO A 93 -4.94 16.70 -11.39
N GLU A 94 -4.35 17.86 -11.07
CA GLU A 94 -3.86 18.82 -12.06
C GLU A 94 -2.39 18.53 -12.39
N ASN A 95 -1.54 18.46 -11.37
CA ASN A 95 -0.10 18.31 -11.55
C ASN A 95 0.31 16.93 -12.08
N ILE A 96 -0.47 15.88 -11.78
CA ILE A 96 -0.24 14.54 -12.32
C ILE A 96 -0.31 14.50 -13.85
N LYS A 97 -0.94 15.50 -14.48
CA LYS A 97 -1.07 15.63 -15.94
C LYS A 97 -0.01 16.53 -16.57
N THR A 98 0.59 17.44 -15.79
CA THR A 98 1.54 18.44 -16.29
C THR A 98 2.98 18.08 -15.96
N ASP A 99 3.20 17.52 -14.77
CA ASP A 99 4.53 17.41 -14.17
C ASP A 99 5.07 15.97 -14.26
N TYR A 100 4.21 15.02 -14.62
CA TYR A 100 4.50 13.59 -14.64
C TYR A 100 4.21 12.94 -15.98
N HIS A 101 5.08 12.02 -16.37
CA HIS A 101 4.77 11.00 -17.37
C HIS A 101 4.05 9.84 -16.70
N VAL A 102 2.78 9.63 -17.04
CA VAL A 102 1.93 8.57 -16.49
C VAL A 102 1.79 7.40 -17.45
N GLU A 103 1.99 6.19 -16.92
CA GLU A 103 1.85 4.92 -17.62
C GLU A 103 0.81 4.04 -16.90
N GLU A 104 -0.19 3.55 -17.64
CA GLU A 104 -1.08 2.48 -17.14
C GLU A 104 -0.37 1.14 -17.31
N MET A 105 -0.21 0.41 -16.21
CA MET A 105 0.53 -0.84 -16.16
C MET A 105 -0.41 -2.05 -16.17
N THR A 106 0.11 -3.19 -16.63
CA THR A 106 -0.56 -4.47 -16.36
C THR A 106 -0.51 -4.78 -14.87
N ARG A 107 -1.48 -5.57 -14.39
CA ARG A 107 -1.52 -6.02 -12.99
C ARG A 107 -0.22 -6.73 -12.59
N ARG A 108 0.28 -7.62 -13.44
CA ARG A 108 1.48 -8.42 -13.15
C ARG A 108 2.69 -7.50 -12.95
N ASP A 109 2.98 -6.66 -13.94
CA ASP A 109 4.19 -5.83 -13.93
C ASP A 109 4.14 -4.80 -12.79
N PHE A 110 2.95 -4.31 -12.45
CA PHE A 110 2.74 -3.45 -11.28
C PHE A 110 3.11 -4.15 -9.97
N TYR A 111 2.58 -5.37 -9.73
CA TYR A 111 2.84 -6.08 -8.47
C TYR A 111 4.29 -6.56 -8.37
N GLU A 112 4.91 -6.95 -9.48
CA GLU A 112 6.35 -7.25 -9.50
C GLU A 112 7.18 -6.04 -9.03
N LEU A 113 6.95 -4.87 -9.63
CA LEU A 113 7.64 -3.63 -9.23
C LEU A 113 7.31 -3.21 -7.80
N PHE A 114 6.04 -3.28 -7.40
CA PHE A 114 5.61 -2.95 -6.04
C PHE A 114 6.30 -3.85 -5.00
N HIS A 115 6.38 -5.15 -5.23
CA HIS A 115 7.02 -6.09 -4.30
C HIS A 115 8.53 -5.90 -4.22
N GLU A 116 9.18 -5.52 -5.32
CA GLU A 116 10.59 -5.12 -5.30
C GLU A 116 10.81 -3.88 -4.43
N LEU A 117 10.09 -2.79 -4.71
CA LEU A 117 10.24 -1.52 -4.00
C LEU A 117 9.85 -1.65 -2.53
N ARG A 118 8.80 -2.42 -2.22
CA ARG A 118 8.40 -2.69 -0.84
C ARG A 118 9.46 -3.46 -0.06
N ARG A 119 10.18 -4.40 -0.68
CA ARG A 119 11.30 -5.09 0.00
C ARG A 119 12.45 -4.12 0.27
N ARG A 120 12.78 -3.26 -0.71
CA ARG A 120 13.84 -2.25 -0.55
C ARG A 120 13.52 -1.22 0.53
N SER A 121 12.25 -0.82 0.67
CA SER A 121 11.87 0.14 1.71
C SER A 121 12.09 -0.44 3.12
N LEU A 122 11.90 -1.75 3.29
CA LEU A 122 12.10 -2.42 4.57
C LEU A 122 13.58 -2.64 4.90
N SER A 123 14.43 -2.91 3.90
CA SER A 123 15.87 -3.09 4.12
C SER A 123 16.56 -1.77 4.45
N ALA A 124 16.15 -0.66 3.82
CA ALA A 124 16.74 0.65 4.07
C ALA A 124 16.56 1.14 5.52
N GLU A 125 15.46 0.77 6.19
CA GLU A 125 15.24 1.13 7.59
C GLU A 125 16.16 0.37 8.55
N GLN A 126 16.60 -0.85 8.19
CA GLN A 126 17.48 -1.67 9.02
C GLN A 126 18.91 -1.09 9.04
N ASP A 127 19.40 -0.59 7.92
CA ASP A 127 20.75 -0.03 7.81
C ASP A 127 20.93 1.27 8.60
N THR A 128 19.88 2.09 8.73
CA THR A 128 19.91 3.32 9.55
C THR A 128 19.87 3.07 11.06
N SER A 129 19.65 1.83 11.51
CA SER A 129 19.57 1.48 12.93
C SER A 129 20.87 0.90 13.51
N ASN A 130 21.92 0.73 12.70
CA ASN A 130 23.17 0.05 13.06
C ASN A 130 24.39 0.94 13.31
N GLU A 131 24.24 2.26 13.49
CA GLU A 131 25.29 3.09 14.12
C GLU A 131 25.08 3.15 15.64
N THR A 132 25.33 2.04 16.32
CA THR A 132 25.68 2.03 17.75
C THR A 132 26.64 0.86 17.99
N PRO A 133 27.93 1.10 18.29
CA PRO A 133 28.81 0.01 18.67
C PRO A 133 28.51 -0.33 20.12
N ASN A 134 27.68 -1.35 20.34
CA ASN A 134 27.67 -2.05 21.63
C ASN A 134 27.87 -3.53 21.39
N ALA A 135 29.10 -3.95 21.65
CA ALA A 135 29.46 -5.33 21.84
C ALA A 135 28.66 -5.91 23.01
N HIS A 136 27.92 -6.98 22.75
CA HIS A 136 27.92 -8.16 23.63
C HIS A 136 27.22 -9.35 22.96
N ASP A 137 27.98 -10.42 22.84
CA ASP A 137 27.58 -11.77 22.45
C ASP A 137 26.43 -12.35 23.30
N ALA A 138 25.50 -13.03 22.62
CA ALA A 138 25.09 -14.43 22.82
C ALA A 138 23.57 -14.67 22.60
N PRO A 139 23.15 -15.71 21.86
CA PRO A 139 21.75 -16.13 21.70
C PRO A 139 21.31 -17.14 22.77
N PRO A 140 20.00 -17.27 23.04
CA PRO A 140 19.38 -18.60 22.96
C PRO A 140 17.95 -18.56 22.36
N GLU A 141 17.63 -19.43 21.39
CA GLU A 141 17.04 -20.78 21.49
C GLU A 141 15.51 -20.77 21.52
N ASP A 142 14.94 -21.37 20.46
CA ASP A 142 13.58 -21.89 20.37
C ASP A 142 13.32 -22.90 21.49
N GLU A 143 12.19 -22.80 22.20
CA GLU A 143 11.39 -23.98 22.61
C GLU A 143 9.92 -23.58 22.76
N ALA A 144 9.06 -24.43 22.21
CA ALA A 144 7.61 -24.40 22.29
C ALA A 144 7.13 -25.19 23.50
N GLU A 145 6.02 -24.80 24.13
CA GLU A 145 5.16 -25.77 24.83
C GLU A 145 3.67 -25.41 24.64
N GLU A 146 2.93 -26.40 24.16
CA GLU A 146 1.47 -26.48 24.14
C GLU A 146 0.94 -26.78 25.55
N ALA A 147 -0.28 -26.33 25.84
CA ALA A 147 -1.10 -26.92 26.88
C ALA A 147 -2.56 -26.95 26.40
N GLU A 148 -3.00 -28.15 26.00
CA GLU A 148 -4.41 -28.55 25.99
C GLU A 148 -4.90 -28.60 27.45
N ASP A 149 -6.15 -28.18 27.71
CA ASP A 149 -6.92 -28.83 28.79
C ASP A 149 -8.45 -28.69 28.60
N ASP A 150 -9.04 -29.86 28.73
CA ASP A 150 -10.41 -30.36 28.84
C ASP A 150 -11.66 -29.45 28.72
N GLY A 151 -12.60 -29.96 27.91
CA GLY A 151 -14.04 -29.66 28.06
C GLY A 151 -14.60 -30.19 29.39
N PRO A 152 -15.94 -30.16 29.65
CA PRO A 152 -16.77 -31.08 28.88
C PRO A 152 -18.30 -30.75 28.82
N ILE A 153 -19.00 -31.67 28.16
CA ILE A 153 -20.42 -32.09 28.32
C ILE A 153 -21.52 -31.30 27.59
N CYS A 154 -22.03 -32.01 26.59
CA CYS A 154 -23.33 -31.94 25.95
C CYS A 154 -24.47 -32.26 26.93
N VAL A 155 -25.54 -31.46 26.94
CA VAL A 155 -26.87 -31.94 27.32
C VAL A 155 -27.89 -31.36 26.35
N CYS A 156 -28.46 -32.24 25.52
CA CYS A 156 -29.71 -31.99 24.81
C CYS A 156 -30.86 -31.98 25.82
N GLU A 157 -31.79 -31.04 25.72
CA GLU A 157 -33.18 -31.32 26.06
C GLU A 157 -34.12 -30.41 25.27
N CYS A 158 -35.15 -31.05 24.74
CA CYS A 158 -36.21 -30.53 23.89
C CYS A 158 -37.25 -29.79 24.72
N GLU A 159 -37.79 -28.68 24.20
CA GLU A 159 -39.23 -28.37 24.22
C GLU A 159 -39.61 -27.58 22.95
#